data_AF-A0A7S7T3N4-F1
#
_entry.id   AF-A0A7S7T3N4-F1
#
_cell.length_a   1.000
_cell.length_b   1.000
_cell.length_c   1.000
_cell.angle_alpha   90.00
_cell.angle_beta   90.00
_cell.angle_gamma   90.00
#
_symmetry.space_group_name_H-M   'P 1'
#
loop_
_entity.id
_entity.type
_entity.pdbx_description
1 polymer ?
#
loop_
_entity_poly.entity_id
_entity_poly.type
_entity_poly.pdbx_seq_one_letter_code
_entity_poly.pdbx_strand_id
1 'polypeptide(L)'
;MGRKNRVPLGDRISMAGERALAARQFVSATDILIGIGWLDPGAVEHWQRGQLACLEEAVQIDPSRIAEAMQLFQSWATATGLIASPTAYVDRTPQRRELRFSRSGDPGIEASYRTHWVSPQLSEAKRERLAEKASRGPELVVIQPLNGEWTCHRCGGTGGLLMMEPPGPACLHCVGLDDLEFLPAGDALLTRRVKANSARYAVVVRFSRTRRRYERQGLLVEPRALADAR
;
A
#
# COMPACT_ATOMS: atom_id res chain seq x y z
N MET A 1 30.64 18.43 -28.09
CA MET A 1 29.19 18.29 -27.83
C MET A 1 29.01 17.61 -26.49
N GLY A 2 28.45 18.33 -25.52
CA GLY A 2 28.59 18.07 -24.09
C GLY A 2 27.98 16.75 -23.59
N ARG A 3 28.79 15.97 -22.87
CA ARG A 3 28.29 14.95 -21.94
C ARG A 3 27.41 15.68 -20.93
N LYS A 4 26.08 15.62 -21.09
CA LYS A 4 25.15 16.13 -20.08
C LYS A 4 25.57 15.52 -18.74
N ASN A 5 25.85 16.40 -17.78
CA ASN A 5 26.31 16.07 -16.43
C ASN A 5 25.25 15.20 -15.75
N ARG A 6 25.29 13.88 -15.98
CA ARG A 6 24.38 12.93 -15.34
C ARG A 6 24.83 12.83 -13.89
N VAL A 7 24.03 13.39 -12.99
CA VAL A 7 24.21 13.20 -11.55
C VAL A 7 24.40 11.70 -11.28
N PRO A 8 25.49 11.29 -10.60
CA PRO A 8 25.76 9.90 -10.25
C PRO A 8 24.55 9.23 -9.59
N LEU A 9 24.40 7.91 -9.76
CA LEU A 9 23.27 7.17 -9.21
C LEU A 9 23.21 7.31 -7.68
N GLY A 10 24.36 7.26 -6.99
CA GLY A 10 24.47 7.46 -5.55
C GLY A 10 23.88 8.79 -5.10
N ASP A 11 24.28 9.90 -5.71
CA ASP A 11 23.77 11.24 -5.37
C ASP A 11 22.25 11.34 -5.59
N ARG A 12 21.72 10.72 -6.65
CA ARG A 12 20.27 10.69 -6.91
C ARG A 12 19.52 9.91 -5.81
N ILE A 13 20.11 8.81 -5.34
CA ILE A 13 19.55 8.01 -4.25
C ILE A 13 19.57 8.81 -2.94
N SER A 14 20.68 9.47 -2.61
CA SER A 14 20.79 10.31 -1.41
C SER A 14 19.76 11.45 -1.44
N MET A 15 19.65 12.19 -2.55
CA MET A 15 18.65 13.24 -2.70
C MET A 15 17.21 12.72 -2.59
N ALA A 16 16.91 11.55 -3.15
CA ALA A 16 15.60 10.92 -3.02
C ALA A 16 15.32 10.51 -1.56
N GLY A 17 16.32 9.95 -0.88
CA GLY A 17 16.22 9.52 0.51
C GLY A 17 16.02 10.68 1.48
N GLU A 18 16.78 11.76 1.35
CA GLU A 18 16.61 12.98 2.15
C GLU A 18 15.21 13.58 1.99
N ARG A 19 14.70 13.63 0.75
CA ARG A 19 13.35 14.11 0.47
C ARG A 19 12.28 13.23 1.13
N ALA A 20 12.43 11.91 1.06
CA ALA A 20 11.51 10.96 1.68
C ALA A 20 11.52 11.10 3.22
N LEU A 21 12.70 11.18 3.82
CA LEU A 21 12.86 11.40 5.27
C LEU A 21 12.22 12.71 5.73
N ALA A 22 12.44 13.80 5.01
CA ALA A 22 11.84 15.10 5.33
C ALA A 22 10.30 15.03 5.32
N ALA A 23 9.73 14.30 4.34
CA ALA A 23 8.28 14.20 4.19
C ALA A 23 7.61 13.20 5.15
N ARG A 24 8.25 12.06 5.42
CA ARG A 24 7.61 10.89 6.07
C ARG A 24 8.29 10.42 7.34
N GLN A 25 9.47 10.96 7.68
CA GLN A 25 10.34 10.55 8.80
C GLN A 25 10.97 9.15 8.66
N PHE A 26 10.75 8.49 7.52
CA PHE A 26 11.38 7.26 7.11
C PHE A 26 11.55 7.26 5.58
N VAL A 27 12.35 6.34 5.06
CA VAL A 27 12.53 6.08 3.64
C VAL A 27 12.47 4.58 3.36
N SER A 28 11.75 4.20 2.31
CA SER A 28 11.67 2.81 1.84
C SER A 28 12.30 2.63 0.45
N ALA A 29 12.48 1.37 0.04
CA ALA A 29 12.93 1.04 -1.31
C ALA A 29 11.99 1.60 -2.40
N THR A 30 10.67 1.62 -2.16
CA THR A 30 9.71 2.21 -3.12
C THR A 30 9.91 3.72 -3.25
N ASP A 31 10.21 4.43 -2.15
CA ASP A 31 10.47 5.87 -2.18
C ASP A 31 11.73 6.18 -3.01
N ILE A 32 12.78 5.37 -2.87
CA ILE A 32 14.01 5.50 -3.67
C ILE A 32 13.73 5.25 -5.14
N LEU A 33 13.11 4.12 -5.48
CA LEU A 33 12.83 3.75 -6.87
C LEU A 33 11.94 4.77 -7.57
N ILE A 34 10.94 5.34 -6.88
CA ILE A 34 10.13 6.44 -7.38
C ILE A 34 10.97 7.72 -7.51
N GLY A 35 11.76 8.07 -6.48
CA GLY A 35 12.56 9.29 -6.46
C GLY A 35 13.63 9.36 -7.54
N ILE A 36 14.19 8.21 -7.94
CA ILE A 36 15.11 8.09 -9.09
C ILE A 36 14.38 7.81 -10.41
N GLY A 37 13.05 7.80 -10.42
CA GLY A 37 12.23 7.66 -11.64
C GLY A 37 12.31 6.29 -12.31
N TRP A 38 12.60 5.23 -11.55
CA TRP A 38 12.63 3.85 -12.04
C TRP A 38 11.31 3.10 -11.78
N LEU A 39 10.45 3.65 -10.92
CA LEU A 39 9.16 3.07 -10.56
C LEU A 39 8.07 4.13 -10.64
N ASP A 40 6.99 3.82 -11.35
CA ASP A 40 5.81 4.66 -11.43
C ASP A 40 4.92 4.47 -10.17
N PRO A 41 4.42 5.55 -9.54
CA PRO A 41 3.53 5.44 -8.39
C PRO A 41 2.24 4.63 -8.66
N GLY A 42 1.68 4.71 -9.86
CA GLY A 42 0.51 3.91 -10.26
C GLY A 42 0.83 2.42 -10.32
N ALA A 43 2.02 2.05 -10.77
CA ALA A 43 2.47 0.66 -10.74
C ALA A 43 2.59 0.09 -9.31
N VAL A 44 2.96 0.93 -8.33
CA VAL A 44 2.92 0.54 -6.90
C VAL A 44 1.50 0.23 -6.45
N GLU A 45 0.51 1.02 -6.88
CA GLU A 45 -0.89 0.71 -6.56
C GLU A 45 -1.36 -0.61 -7.16
N HIS A 46 -0.97 -0.90 -8.41
CA HIS A 46 -1.28 -2.17 -9.07
C HIS A 46 -0.66 -3.36 -8.33
N TRP A 47 0.61 -3.24 -7.95
CA TRP A 47 1.30 -4.24 -7.13
C TRP A 47 0.64 -4.42 -5.76
N GLN A 48 0.28 -3.34 -5.06
CA GLN A 48 -0.43 -3.41 -3.77
C GLN A 48 -1.82 -4.03 -3.88
N ARG A 49 -2.45 -3.99 -5.05
CA ARG A 49 -3.72 -4.68 -5.35
C ARG A 49 -3.53 -6.14 -5.79
N GLY A 50 -2.29 -6.65 -5.78
CA GLY A 50 -1.96 -8.00 -6.22
C GLY A 50 -2.05 -8.22 -7.72
N GLN A 51 -2.12 -7.14 -8.53
CA GLN A 51 -2.22 -7.24 -9.99
C GLN A 51 -0.87 -7.51 -10.67
N LEU A 52 0.23 -7.37 -9.93
CA LEU A 52 1.58 -7.72 -10.34
C LEU A 52 2.11 -8.80 -9.42
N ALA A 53 2.80 -9.81 -9.97
CA ALA A 53 3.29 -10.93 -9.16
C ALA A 53 4.53 -10.55 -8.34
N CYS A 54 5.26 -9.51 -8.75
CA CYS A 54 6.31 -8.86 -7.97
C CYS A 54 6.48 -7.38 -8.36
N LEU A 55 7.15 -6.58 -7.53
CA LEU A 55 7.39 -5.15 -7.82
C LEU A 55 8.35 -4.95 -9.00
N GLU A 56 9.37 -5.80 -9.13
CA GLU A 56 10.37 -5.74 -10.22
C GLU A 56 9.77 -5.99 -11.62
N GLU A 57 8.52 -6.47 -11.74
CA GLU A 57 7.80 -6.48 -13.02
C GLU A 57 7.44 -5.07 -13.51
N ALA A 58 7.19 -4.13 -12.59
CA ALA A 58 6.91 -2.74 -12.92
C ALA A 58 8.17 -1.93 -13.26
N VAL A 59 9.34 -2.38 -12.79
CA VAL A 59 10.60 -1.70 -13.00
C VAL A 59 11.20 -2.15 -14.34
N GLN A 60 11.19 -1.26 -15.34
CA GLN A 60 11.77 -1.52 -16.66
C GLN A 60 13.29 -1.30 -16.71
N ILE A 61 14.00 -1.79 -15.69
CA ILE A 61 15.46 -1.67 -15.55
C ILE A 61 16.05 -3.07 -15.34
N ASP A 62 17.29 -3.27 -15.76
CA ASP A 62 17.99 -4.53 -15.57
C ASP A 62 18.12 -4.90 -14.08
N PRO A 63 17.91 -6.17 -13.68
CA PRO A 63 18.00 -6.61 -12.29
C PRO A 63 19.33 -6.27 -11.61
N SER A 64 20.45 -6.31 -12.33
CA SER A 64 21.77 -5.96 -11.77
C SER A 64 21.85 -4.50 -11.36
N ARG A 65 21.22 -3.61 -12.13
CA ARG A 65 21.15 -2.17 -11.86
C ARG A 65 20.22 -1.88 -10.67
N ILE A 66 19.16 -2.66 -10.52
CA ILE A 66 18.27 -2.57 -9.36
C ILE A 66 19.03 -3.00 -8.10
N ALA A 67 19.77 -4.11 -8.16
CA ALA A 67 20.61 -4.58 -7.05
C ALA A 67 21.69 -3.54 -6.67
N GLU A 68 22.36 -2.93 -7.65
CA GLU A 68 23.32 -1.83 -7.43
C GLU A 68 22.65 -0.66 -6.70
N ALA A 69 21.45 -0.25 -7.12
CA ALA A 69 20.71 0.83 -6.46
C ALA A 69 20.32 0.47 -5.02
N MET A 70 19.91 -0.78 -4.75
CA MET A 70 19.56 -1.21 -3.40
C MET A 70 20.79 -1.29 -2.48
N GLN A 71 21.95 -1.71 -2.99
CA GLN A 71 23.21 -1.67 -2.25
C GLN A 71 23.60 -0.24 -1.90
N LEU A 72 23.59 0.68 -2.88
CA LEU A 72 23.89 2.09 -2.66
C LEU A 72 22.92 2.73 -1.64
N PHE A 73 21.64 2.37 -1.71
CA PHE A 73 20.64 2.82 -0.74
C PHE A 73 20.94 2.36 0.68
N GLN A 74 21.24 1.07 0.88
CA GLN A 74 21.60 0.54 2.20
C GLN A 74 22.89 1.19 2.73
N SER A 75 23.91 1.35 1.89
CA SER A 75 25.16 2.01 2.26
C SER A 75 24.93 3.45 2.69
N TRP A 76 24.13 4.21 1.93
CA TRP A 76 23.76 5.58 2.30
C TRP A 76 22.97 5.65 3.60
N ALA A 77 21.98 4.77 3.79
CA ALA A 77 21.15 4.76 4.99
C ALA A 77 21.98 4.46 6.25
N THR A 78 22.90 3.49 6.14
CA THR A 78 23.84 3.13 7.21
C THR A 78 24.81 4.28 7.50
N ALA A 79 25.40 4.90 6.47
CA ALA A 79 26.30 6.03 6.62
C ALA A 79 25.63 7.26 7.26
N THR A 80 24.32 7.42 7.02
CA THR A 80 23.50 8.49 7.61
C THR A 80 23.07 8.17 9.05
N GLY A 81 23.35 6.97 9.55
CA GLY A 81 22.98 6.53 10.90
C GLY A 81 21.48 6.25 11.07
N LEU A 82 20.78 5.90 9.99
CA LEU A 82 19.36 5.52 10.06
C LEU A 82 19.19 4.15 10.72
N ILE A 83 18.04 3.95 11.34
CA ILE A 83 17.71 2.69 12.01
C ILE A 83 16.87 1.83 11.07
N ALA A 84 17.32 0.60 10.84
CA ALA A 84 16.58 -0.39 10.07
C ALA A 84 15.31 -0.82 10.83
N SER A 85 14.18 -0.80 10.15
CA SER A 85 12.88 -1.22 10.67
C SER A 85 12.20 -2.15 9.64
N PRO A 86 12.20 -3.47 9.88
CA PRO A 86 11.50 -4.42 9.03
C PRO A 86 10.01 -4.09 8.98
N THR A 87 9.44 -3.99 7.78
CA THR A 87 8.04 -3.62 7.56
C THR A 87 7.32 -4.68 6.75
N ALA A 88 6.14 -5.10 7.20
CA ALA A 88 5.32 -6.05 6.47
C ALA A 88 4.62 -5.37 5.28
N TYR A 89 4.72 -5.99 4.10
CA TYR A 89 3.98 -5.58 2.91
C TYR A 89 2.95 -6.65 2.58
N VAL A 90 1.69 -6.29 2.73
CA VAL A 90 0.54 -7.16 2.42
C VAL A 90 -0.35 -6.50 1.38
N ASP A 91 -1.02 -7.32 0.58
CA ASP A 91 -1.94 -6.86 -0.42
C ASP A 91 -3.19 -6.20 0.18
N ARG A 92 -3.98 -5.59 -0.71
CA ARG A 92 -5.25 -4.93 -0.38
C ARG A 92 -6.44 -5.89 -0.39
N THR A 93 -6.21 -7.19 -0.33
CA THR A 93 -7.29 -8.18 -0.19
C THR A 93 -7.60 -8.42 1.29
N PRO A 94 -8.80 -8.93 1.64
CA PRO A 94 -9.11 -9.30 3.02
C PRO A 94 -8.16 -10.36 3.59
N GLN A 95 -7.57 -11.20 2.74
CA GLN A 95 -6.63 -12.25 3.13
C GLN A 95 -5.23 -11.73 3.46
N ARG A 96 -4.91 -10.47 3.11
CA ARG A 96 -3.63 -9.79 3.45
C ARG A 96 -2.40 -10.64 3.08
N ARG A 97 -2.35 -11.14 1.85
CA ARG A 97 -1.22 -11.96 1.39
C ARG A 97 0.04 -11.12 1.31
N GLU A 98 1.18 -11.70 1.65
CA GLU A 98 2.45 -10.99 1.54
C GLU A 98 2.78 -10.67 0.08
N LEU A 99 3.11 -9.41 -0.18
CA LEU A 99 3.52 -8.93 -1.49
C LEU A 99 4.99 -9.22 -1.72
N ARG A 100 5.35 -9.78 -2.87
CA ARG A 100 6.74 -10.06 -3.25
C ARG A 100 7.35 -8.86 -3.99
N PHE A 101 8.61 -8.56 -3.73
CA PHE A 101 9.31 -7.46 -4.42
C PHE A 101 10.09 -7.93 -5.64
N SER A 102 10.86 -9.00 -5.48
CA SER A 102 11.82 -9.49 -6.46
C SER A 102 11.27 -10.60 -7.34
N ARG A 103 11.83 -10.74 -8.54
CA ARG A 103 11.52 -11.90 -9.42
C ARG A 103 12.13 -13.19 -8.90
N SER A 104 13.28 -13.11 -8.23
CA SER A 104 13.97 -14.27 -7.66
C SER A 104 13.26 -14.84 -6.43
N GLY A 105 12.58 -13.98 -5.65
CA GLY A 105 12.01 -14.36 -4.36
C GLY A 105 13.06 -14.69 -3.30
N ASP A 106 14.32 -14.27 -3.50
CA ASP A 106 15.39 -14.50 -2.54
C ASP A 106 15.08 -13.81 -1.20
N PRO A 107 15.09 -14.53 -0.06
CA PRO A 107 14.72 -13.95 1.23
C PRO A 107 15.58 -12.75 1.65
N GLY A 108 16.87 -12.72 1.28
CA GLY A 108 17.76 -11.60 1.60
C GLY A 108 17.42 -10.35 0.78
N ILE A 109 17.13 -10.52 -0.51
CA ILE A 109 16.65 -9.44 -1.38
C ILE A 109 15.29 -8.93 -0.89
N GLU A 110 14.35 -9.82 -0.55
CA GLU A 110 13.04 -9.45 -0.01
C GLU A 110 13.17 -8.67 1.31
N ALA A 111 14.04 -9.12 2.23
CA ALA A 111 14.29 -8.43 3.48
C ALA A 111 14.86 -7.01 3.27
N SER A 112 15.78 -6.85 2.31
CA SER A 112 16.30 -5.54 1.90
C SER A 112 15.17 -4.61 1.45
N TYR A 113 14.28 -5.07 0.57
CA TYR A 113 13.16 -4.28 0.08
C TYR A 113 12.15 -3.90 1.17
N ARG A 114 11.89 -4.82 2.11
CA ARG A 114 10.94 -4.63 3.22
C ARG A 114 11.48 -3.73 4.33
N THR A 115 12.76 -3.41 4.32
CA THR A 115 13.37 -2.59 5.37
C THR A 115 13.09 -1.11 5.12
N HIS A 116 12.39 -0.48 6.05
CA HIS A 116 12.28 0.97 6.13
C HIS A 116 13.41 1.50 6.98
N TRP A 117 14.01 2.61 6.55
CA TRP A 117 15.08 3.26 7.30
C TRP A 117 14.51 4.51 7.97
N VAL A 118 14.51 4.51 9.30
CA VAL A 118 13.83 5.50 10.13
C VAL A 118 14.84 6.45 10.76
N SER A 119 14.46 7.71 10.88
CA SER A 119 15.27 8.76 11.53
C SER A 119 15.58 8.40 13.00
N PRO A 120 16.86 8.49 13.44
CA PRO A 120 17.25 8.22 14.82
C PRO A 120 16.76 9.28 15.81
N GLN A 121 16.39 10.48 15.32
CA GLN A 121 15.88 11.58 16.15
C GLN A 121 14.47 11.29 16.72
N LEU A 122 13.81 10.23 16.27
CA LEU A 122 12.52 9.79 16.79
C LEU A 122 12.71 8.92 18.05
N SER A 123 11.86 9.13 19.06
CA SER A 123 11.78 8.23 20.21
C SER A 123 11.40 6.82 19.77
N GLU A 124 11.80 5.81 20.55
CA GLU A 124 11.52 4.40 20.29
C GLU A 124 10.02 4.13 20.06
N ALA A 125 9.16 4.60 20.97
CA ALA A 125 7.71 4.46 20.84
C ALA A 125 7.15 5.10 19.55
N LYS A 126 7.76 6.19 19.07
CA LYS A 126 7.35 6.82 17.81
C LYS A 126 7.82 6.01 16.59
N ARG A 127 9.00 5.38 16.68
CA ARG A 127 9.51 4.47 15.64
C ARG A 127 8.64 3.21 15.55
N GLU A 128 8.30 2.60 16.67
CA GLU A 128 7.40 1.44 16.72
C GLU A 128 6.03 1.77 16.12
N ARG A 129 5.44 2.90 16.50
CA ARG A 129 4.16 3.34 15.93
C ARG A 129 4.23 3.60 14.43
N LEU A 130 5.36 4.09 13.92
CA LEU A 130 5.58 4.26 12.48
C LEU A 130 5.70 2.91 11.78
N ALA A 131 6.45 1.97 12.35
CA ALA A 131 6.61 0.63 11.81
C ALA A 131 5.29 -0.15 11.81
N GLU A 132 4.51 -0.07 12.89
CA GLU A 132 3.16 -0.64 12.99
C GLU A 132 2.25 -0.04 11.92
N LYS A 133 2.24 1.29 11.80
CA LYS A 133 1.41 1.98 10.80
C LYS A 133 1.84 1.65 9.36
N ALA A 134 3.13 1.52 9.11
CA ALA A 134 3.66 1.15 7.79
C ALA A 134 3.36 -0.30 7.44
N SER A 135 3.40 -1.19 8.44
CA SER A 135 3.06 -2.61 8.31
C SER A 135 1.56 -2.85 8.23
N ARG A 136 0.75 -1.89 8.72
CA ARG A 136 -0.70 -1.94 8.59
C ARG A 136 -1.06 -1.86 7.10
N GLY A 137 -1.49 -3.00 6.57
CA GLY A 137 -1.90 -3.12 5.17
C GLY A 137 -2.90 -2.04 4.75
N PRO A 138 -2.93 -1.68 3.45
CA PRO A 138 -3.76 -0.59 2.94
C PRO A 138 -5.24 -0.81 3.30
N GLU A 139 -5.98 0.27 3.55
CA GLU A 139 -7.41 0.17 3.88
C GLU A 139 -8.15 -0.57 2.76
N LEU A 140 -8.96 -1.57 3.09
CA LEU A 140 -9.77 -2.29 2.12
C LEU A 140 -10.75 -1.31 1.47
N VAL A 141 -10.98 -1.47 0.17
CA VAL A 141 -11.90 -0.62 -0.60
C VAL A 141 -12.95 -1.49 -1.26
N VAL A 142 -14.20 -1.17 -0.98
CA VAL A 142 -15.38 -1.77 -1.61
C VAL A 142 -16.06 -0.71 -2.45
N ILE A 143 -16.46 -1.07 -3.66
CA ILE A 143 -17.09 -0.20 -4.63
C ILE A 143 -18.58 -0.48 -4.63
N GLN A 144 -19.36 0.58 -4.49
CA GLN A 144 -20.75 0.61 -4.88
C GLN A 144 -20.81 0.94 -6.38
N PRO A 145 -21.13 -0.02 -7.26
CA PRO A 145 -21.07 0.18 -8.68
C PRO A 145 -22.19 1.12 -9.15
N LEU A 146 -21.98 1.79 -10.28
CA LEU A 146 -23.01 2.62 -10.92
C LEU A 146 -24.00 1.80 -11.73
N ASN A 147 -23.53 0.69 -12.33
CA ASN A 147 -24.35 -0.29 -13.02
C ASN A 147 -24.48 -1.54 -12.14
N GLY A 148 -25.69 -2.09 -12.01
CA GLY A 148 -25.93 -3.36 -11.32
C GLY A 148 -25.46 -4.57 -12.13
N GLU A 149 -25.22 -4.41 -13.43
CA GLU A 149 -24.71 -5.49 -14.28
C GLU A 149 -23.20 -5.63 -14.10
N TRP A 150 -22.83 -6.57 -13.25
CA TRP A 150 -21.46 -7.09 -13.12
C TRP A 150 -21.53 -8.51 -12.58
N THR A 151 -20.50 -9.29 -12.88
CA THR A 151 -20.43 -10.71 -12.53
C THR A 151 -19.19 -10.97 -11.70
N CYS A 152 -19.36 -11.59 -10.54
CA CYS A 152 -18.27 -12.05 -9.69
C CYS A 152 -17.41 -13.06 -10.44
N HIS A 153 -16.12 -12.79 -10.58
CA HIS A 153 -15.20 -13.67 -11.32
C HIS A 153 -15.01 -15.05 -10.66
N ARG A 154 -15.30 -15.18 -9.35
CA ARG A 154 -15.13 -16.44 -8.60
C ARG A 154 -16.34 -17.37 -8.67
N CYS A 155 -17.55 -16.82 -8.58
CA CYS A 155 -18.77 -17.62 -8.45
C CYS A 155 -19.86 -17.33 -9.50
N GLY A 156 -19.68 -16.33 -10.36
CA GLY A 156 -20.69 -15.94 -11.35
C GLY A 156 -21.88 -15.14 -10.80
N GLY A 157 -21.93 -14.88 -9.48
CA GLY A 157 -22.99 -14.08 -8.85
C GLY A 157 -22.87 -12.57 -9.06
N THR A 158 -23.72 -11.79 -8.41
CA THR A 158 -23.71 -10.31 -8.43
C THR A 158 -24.09 -9.71 -7.07
N GLY A 159 -24.19 -8.39 -6.95
CA GLY A 159 -24.60 -7.71 -5.72
C GLY A 159 -24.53 -6.18 -5.78
N GLY A 160 -24.96 -5.52 -4.69
CA GLY A 160 -24.94 -4.06 -4.58
C GLY A 160 -23.56 -3.46 -4.26
N LEU A 161 -22.59 -4.30 -3.91
CA LEU A 161 -21.22 -3.93 -3.56
C LEU A 161 -20.26 -4.97 -4.15
N LEU A 162 -19.09 -4.51 -4.59
CA LEU A 162 -18.02 -5.37 -5.12
C LEU A 162 -16.66 -4.93 -4.62
N MET A 163 -15.69 -5.84 -4.60
CA MET A 163 -14.27 -5.52 -4.44
C MET A 163 -13.54 -5.87 -5.73
N MET A 164 -12.56 -5.05 -6.11
CA MET A 164 -11.67 -5.38 -7.23
C MET A 164 -10.57 -6.31 -6.74
N GLU A 165 -10.51 -7.50 -7.33
CA GLU A 165 -9.39 -8.43 -7.19
C GLU A 165 -8.88 -8.79 -8.61
N PRO A 166 -7.66 -9.30 -8.78
CA PRO A 166 -7.27 -9.96 -10.02
C PRO A 166 -8.04 -11.30 -10.18
N PRO A 167 -8.59 -11.63 -11.36
CA PRO A 167 -8.60 -10.85 -12.61
C PRO A 167 -9.80 -9.90 -12.75
N GLY A 168 -10.77 -9.88 -11.83
CA GLY A 168 -11.98 -9.06 -11.98
C GLY A 168 -12.75 -8.80 -10.67
N PRO A 169 -13.95 -8.20 -10.76
CA PRO A 169 -14.74 -7.89 -9.58
C PRO A 169 -15.13 -9.17 -8.82
N ALA A 170 -15.18 -9.09 -7.49
CA ALA A 170 -15.58 -10.16 -6.59
C ALA A 170 -16.69 -9.67 -5.63
N CYS A 171 -17.67 -10.54 -5.36
CA CYS A 171 -18.73 -10.23 -4.40
C CYS A 171 -18.22 -10.32 -2.96
N LEU A 172 -18.91 -9.63 -2.04
CA LEU A 172 -18.54 -9.59 -0.62
C LEU A 172 -18.43 -10.98 0.00
N HIS A 173 -19.30 -11.91 -0.39
CA HIS A 173 -19.23 -13.29 0.07
C HIS A 173 -17.92 -13.99 -0.33
N CYS A 174 -17.55 -13.92 -1.61
CA CYS A 174 -16.32 -14.57 -2.07
C CYS A 174 -15.03 -13.96 -1.52
N VAL A 175 -15.06 -12.68 -1.13
CA VAL A 175 -13.92 -12.03 -0.46
C VAL A 175 -14.01 -12.13 1.07
N GLY A 176 -15.09 -12.70 1.61
CA GLY A 176 -15.33 -12.87 3.04
C GLY A 176 -15.52 -11.54 3.76
N LEU A 177 -16.42 -10.68 3.26
CA LEU A 177 -16.84 -9.41 3.85
C LEU A 177 -18.37 -9.27 3.94
N ASP A 178 -19.12 -10.33 3.65
CA ASP A 178 -20.59 -10.37 3.66
C ASP A 178 -21.22 -10.36 5.06
N ASP A 179 -20.42 -10.65 6.08
CA ASP A 179 -20.77 -10.56 7.50
C ASP A 179 -20.67 -9.13 8.07
N LEU A 180 -20.16 -8.17 7.30
CA LEU A 180 -19.99 -6.79 7.74
C LEU A 180 -21.26 -5.95 7.51
N GLU A 181 -21.57 -5.07 8.46
CA GLU A 181 -22.68 -4.12 8.37
C GLU A 181 -22.22 -2.81 7.73
N PHE A 182 -23.07 -2.22 6.88
CA PHE A 182 -22.81 -0.93 6.26
C PHE A 182 -23.20 0.22 7.18
N LEU A 183 -22.20 0.99 7.60
CA LEU A 183 -22.35 2.28 8.29
C LEU A 183 -22.24 3.42 7.25
N PRO A 184 -23.33 4.15 6.93
CA PRO A 184 -23.27 5.30 6.03
C PRO A 184 -22.42 6.43 6.60
N ALA A 185 -21.87 7.25 5.70
CA ALA A 185 -21.18 8.48 6.10
C ALA A 185 -22.14 9.46 6.78
N GLY A 186 -21.64 10.17 7.81
CA GLY A 186 -22.42 11.15 8.55
C GLY A 186 -21.73 11.53 9.85
N ASP A 187 -21.96 10.74 10.91
CA ASP A 187 -21.34 10.97 12.22
C ASP A 187 -19.86 10.55 12.22
N ALA A 188 -18.98 11.56 12.27
CA ALA A 188 -17.54 11.36 12.28
C ALA A 188 -17.03 10.72 13.60
N LEU A 189 -17.67 10.99 14.74
CA LEU A 189 -17.28 10.39 16.02
C LEU A 189 -17.64 8.90 16.04
N LEU A 190 -18.86 8.56 15.64
CA LEU A 190 -19.29 7.16 15.50
C LEU A 190 -18.40 6.41 14.51
N THR A 191 -18.17 6.99 13.33
CA THR A 191 -17.30 6.39 12.30
C THR A 191 -15.89 6.12 12.82
N ARG A 192 -15.29 7.03 13.60
CA ARG A 192 -13.95 6.84 14.19
C ARG A 192 -13.96 5.76 15.25
N ARG A 193 -14.95 5.76 16.15
CA ARG A 193 -15.08 4.79 17.25
C ARG A 193 -15.26 3.37 16.70
N VAL A 194 -16.20 3.18 15.78
CA VAL A 194 -16.48 1.87 15.18
C VAL A 194 -15.25 1.36 14.40
N LYS A 195 -14.60 2.22 13.62
CA LYS A 195 -13.38 1.85 12.89
C LYS A 195 -12.23 1.47 13.83
N ALA A 196 -12.11 2.11 15.00
CA ALA A 196 -11.09 1.78 15.97
C ALA A 196 -11.35 0.43 16.66
N ASN A 197 -12.61 0.07 16.86
CA ASN A 197 -13.02 -1.14 17.56
C ASN A 197 -13.29 -2.34 16.64
N SER A 198 -13.30 -2.13 15.31
CA SER A 198 -13.51 -3.21 14.35
C SER A 198 -12.17 -3.75 13.82
N ALA A 199 -11.97 -5.06 13.96
CA ALA A 199 -10.81 -5.76 13.43
C ALA A 199 -10.83 -5.81 11.90
N ARG A 200 -12.02 -5.98 11.32
CA ARG A 200 -12.25 -6.01 9.87
C ARG A 200 -13.16 -4.86 9.44
N TYR A 201 -12.63 -3.98 8.59
CA TYR A 201 -13.44 -2.93 7.97
C TYR A 201 -13.00 -2.67 6.52
N ALA A 202 -13.93 -2.14 5.73
CA ALA A 202 -13.64 -1.67 4.37
C ALA A 202 -14.31 -0.30 4.12
N VAL A 203 -13.62 0.57 3.40
CA VAL A 203 -14.19 1.85 2.97
C VAL A 203 -15.06 1.61 1.74
N VAL A 204 -16.32 2.04 1.82
CA VAL A 204 -17.24 1.98 0.68
C VAL A 204 -17.13 3.27 -0.11
N VAL A 205 -16.90 3.15 -1.42
CA VAL A 205 -16.80 4.27 -2.35
C VAL A 205 -17.77 4.11 -3.52
N ARG A 206 -18.19 5.24 -4.10
CA ARG A 206 -19.03 5.27 -5.30
C ARG A 206 -18.48 6.28 -6.29
N PHE A 207 -18.47 5.96 -7.57
CA PHE A 207 -18.01 6.90 -8.60
C PHE A 207 -19.02 8.04 -8.79
N SER A 208 -18.56 9.27 -8.66
CA SER A 208 -19.35 10.49 -8.90
C SER A 208 -19.15 10.94 -10.34
N ARG A 209 -20.20 10.83 -11.17
CA ARG A 209 -20.14 11.24 -12.59
C ARG A 209 -19.84 12.74 -12.72
N THR A 210 -20.45 13.56 -11.86
CA THR A 210 -20.29 15.00 -11.84
C THR A 210 -18.88 15.42 -11.44
N ARG A 211 -18.30 14.79 -10.39
CA ARG A 211 -16.96 15.11 -9.87
C ARG A 211 -15.83 14.32 -10.55
N ARG A 212 -16.17 13.35 -11.40
CA ARG A 212 -15.24 12.44 -12.11
C ARG A 212 -14.24 11.74 -11.19
N ARG A 213 -14.68 11.32 -10.01
CA ARG A 213 -13.84 10.63 -9.01
C ARG A 213 -14.68 9.73 -8.10
N TYR A 214 -14.02 8.81 -7.39
CA TYR A 214 -14.65 8.05 -6.32
C TYR A 214 -14.86 8.92 -5.08
N GLU A 215 -16.06 8.85 -4.51
CA GLU A 215 -16.44 9.54 -3.28
C GLU A 215 -16.81 8.50 -2.21
N ARG A 216 -16.33 8.72 -0.98
CA ARG A 216 -16.61 7.84 0.15
C ARG A 216 -18.09 7.91 0.51
N GLN A 217 -18.74 6.75 0.61
CA GLN A 217 -20.15 6.60 0.98
C GLN A 217 -20.33 6.13 2.43
N GLY A 218 -19.34 5.45 3.00
CA GLY A 218 -19.45 4.88 4.35
C GLY A 218 -18.32 3.91 4.67
N LEU A 219 -18.59 3.00 5.61
CA LEU A 219 -17.73 1.88 5.99
C LEU A 219 -18.55 0.59 6.05
N LEU A 220 -17.94 -0.53 5.67
CA LEU A 220 -18.33 -1.84 6.15
C LEU A 220 -17.54 -2.12 7.43
N VAL A 221 -18.22 -2.56 8.48
CA VAL A 221 -17.68 -2.75 9.84
C VAL A 221 -18.30 -3.98 10.49
N GLU A 222 -17.63 -4.56 11.47
CA GLU A 222 -18.19 -5.70 12.20
C GLU A 222 -19.45 -5.29 12.98
N PRO A 223 -20.54 -6.07 12.93
CA PRO A 223 -21.80 -5.74 13.60
C PRO A 223 -21.63 -5.47 15.11
N ARG A 224 -20.75 -6.24 15.79
CA ARG A 224 -20.45 -6.04 17.21
C ARG A 224 -19.82 -4.67 17.49
N ALA A 225 -18.81 -4.29 16.72
CA ALA A 225 -18.14 -3.00 16.87
C ALA A 225 -19.09 -1.82 16.62
N LEU A 226 -20.08 -2.00 15.73
CA LEU A 226 -21.11 -1.01 15.47
C LEU A 226 -22.14 -0.93 16.59
N ALA A 227 -22.58 -2.07 17.13
CA ALA A 227 -23.51 -2.13 18.26
C ALA A 227 -22.92 -1.50 19.53
N ASP A 228 -21.65 -1.79 19.85
CA ASP A 228 -20.96 -1.26 21.03
C ASP A 228 -20.71 0.25 20.97
N ALA A 229 -20.78 0.84 19.77
CA ALA A 229 -20.46 2.24 19.53
C ALA A 229 -21.70 3.15 19.42
N ARG A 230 -22.88 2.57 19.17
CA ARG A 230 -24.19 3.25 19.12
C ARG A 230 -24.67 3.58 20.53
#